data_AF-A0A2E4IF97-F1
#
_entry.id   AF-A0A2E4IF97-F1
#
_cell.length_a   1.000
_cell.length_b   1.000
_cell.length_c   1.000
_cell.angle_alpha   90.00
_cell.angle_beta   90.00
_cell.angle_gamma   90.00
#
_symmetry.space_group_name_H-M   'P 1'
#
loop_
_entity.id
_entity.type
_entity.pdbx_description
1 polymer ?
#
loop_
_entity_poly.entity_id
_entity_poly.type
_entity_poly.pdbx_seq_one_letter_code
_entity_poly.pdbx_strand_id
1 'polypeptide(L)'
;MRKAEKIPEIIKKPYPHVVVKDFLDEQTLDLVTYALAGLEYDFDESDLFSYLSFGLTDVDHPVINILRDDLGDSSWRKKVANSFGVKNLSKIDLSAYVYGLGSFLLPHDDQVEGRVIAYSLHLTDIEMTDKSGGALHIYEADESGKSKLVKTIVPEYNSLIMFEVSDKSWHQVGEILEDIQRLTVTGWYHS
;
A
#
# COMPACT_ATOMS: atom_id res chain seq x y z
N MET A 1 9.78 12.46 -8.39
CA MET A 1 10.33 11.42 -9.20
C MET A 1 10.65 10.27 -8.28
N ARG A 2 10.44 9.07 -8.81
CA ARG A 2 10.84 7.84 -8.16
C ARG A 2 12.36 7.87 -8.00
N LYS A 3 12.82 7.79 -6.75
CA LYS A 3 14.22 7.62 -6.36
C LYS A 3 14.63 6.15 -6.41
N ALA A 4 13.69 5.24 -6.13
CA ALA A 4 13.94 3.81 -6.15
C ALA A 4 14.14 3.27 -7.58
N GLU A 5 15.38 2.94 -7.92
CA GLU A 5 15.72 2.36 -9.22
C GLU A 5 15.56 0.84 -9.29
N LYS A 6 15.59 0.17 -8.13
CA LYS A 6 15.56 -1.29 -8.02
C LYS A 6 14.54 -1.73 -6.98
N ILE A 7 13.90 -2.86 -7.25
CA ILE A 7 13.08 -3.58 -6.28
C ILE A 7 14.02 -4.56 -5.55
N PRO A 8 14.05 -4.58 -4.20
CA PRO A 8 14.80 -5.56 -3.43
C PRO A 8 14.35 -7.00 -3.72
N GLU A 9 15.06 -7.97 -3.14
CA GLU A 9 14.67 -9.37 -3.26
C GLU A 9 13.27 -9.61 -2.68
N ILE A 10 12.42 -10.31 -3.45
CA ILE A 10 11.07 -10.67 -3.02
C ILE A 10 11.13 -11.73 -1.91
N ILE A 11 10.51 -11.44 -0.78
CA ILE A 11 10.32 -12.39 0.30
C ILE A 11 9.17 -13.32 -0.11
N LYS A 12 9.47 -14.60 -0.32
CA LYS A 12 8.51 -15.56 -0.90
C LYS A 12 7.44 -16.06 0.06
N LYS A 13 7.69 -16.03 1.37
CA LYS A 13 6.80 -16.60 2.40
C LYS A 13 6.29 -15.50 3.34
N PRO A 14 5.02 -15.56 3.78
CA PRO A 14 4.02 -16.62 3.46
C PRO A 14 3.45 -16.53 2.05
N TYR A 15 3.53 -15.36 1.42
CA TYR A 15 3.33 -15.13 -0.01
C TYR A 15 4.34 -14.08 -0.50
N PRO A 16 4.58 -13.97 -1.82
CA PRO A 16 5.53 -13.00 -2.38
C PRO A 16 5.21 -11.56 -1.98
N HIS A 17 6.13 -10.91 -1.27
CA HIS A 17 6.02 -9.51 -0.88
C HIS A 17 7.39 -8.83 -0.74
N VAL A 18 7.42 -7.51 -0.78
CA VAL A 18 8.63 -6.70 -0.67
C VAL A 18 8.33 -5.32 -0.08
N VAL A 19 9.33 -4.73 0.56
CA VAL A 19 9.32 -3.33 1.01
C VAL A 19 10.43 -2.59 0.29
N VAL A 20 10.08 -1.58 -0.49
CA VAL A 20 11.00 -0.68 -1.17
C VAL A 20 11.09 0.61 -0.35
N LYS A 21 12.21 0.83 0.33
CA LYS A 21 12.46 2.04 1.13
C LYS A 21 12.91 3.20 0.23
N ASP A 22 12.76 4.43 0.72
CA ASP A 22 13.18 5.66 0.04
C ASP A 22 12.63 5.74 -1.40
N PHE A 23 11.32 5.50 -1.56
CA PHE A 23 10.71 5.31 -2.87
C PHE A 23 10.73 6.57 -3.75
N LEU A 24 10.34 7.72 -3.19
CA LEU A 24 10.33 9.03 -3.85
C LEU A 24 11.55 9.86 -3.44
N ASP A 25 11.97 10.79 -4.30
CA ASP A 25 12.85 11.89 -3.90
C ASP A 25 12.13 12.88 -2.97
N GLU A 26 12.91 13.62 -2.18
CA GLU A 26 12.42 14.56 -1.15
C GLU A 26 11.47 15.64 -1.74
N GLN A 27 11.84 16.24 -2.87
CA GLN A 27 11.03 17.29 -3.51
C GLN A 27 9.64 16.78 -3.90
N THR A 28 9.58 15.56 -4.39
CA THR A 28 8.32 14.97 -4.86
C THR A 28 7.50 14.44 -3.71
N LEU A 29 8.15 13.89 -2.70
CA LEU A 29 7.52 13.50 -1.45
C LEU A 29 6.80 14.69 -0.81
N ASP A 30 7.47 15.85 -0.71
CA ASP A 30 6.88 17.09 -0.20
C ASP A 30 5.68 17.56 -1.02
N LEU A 31 5.83 17.60 -2.35
CA LEU A 31 4.76 18.00 -3.25
C LEU A 31 3.54 17.08 -3.14
N VAL A 32 3.77 15.76 -3.11
CA VAL A 32 2.71 14.74 -3.01
C VAL A 32 1.98 14.88 -1.68
N THR A 33 2.71 14.92 -0.56
CA THR A 33 2.11 15.03 0.78
C THR A 33 1.31 16.33 0.90
N TYR A 34 1.82 17.46 0.37
CA TYR A 34 1.09 18.72 0.35
C TYR A 34 -0.19 18.64 -0.51
N ALA A 35 -0.12 18.06 -1.70
CA ALA A 35 -1.28 17.90 -2.57
C ALA A 35 -2.35 17.01 -1.93
N LEU A 36 -1.95 15.91 -1.29
CA LEU A 36 -2.87 14.98 -0.61
C LEU A 36 -3.49 15.58 0.65
N ALA A 37 -2.78 16.45 1.38
CA ALA A 37 -3.31 17.14 2.54
C ALA A 37 -4.39 18.18 2.18
N GLY A 38 -4.41 18.66 0.93
CA GLY A 38 -5.42 19.59 0.43
C GLY A 38 -6.70 18.95 -0.09
N LEU A 39 -6.81 17.62 -0.07
CA LEU A 39 -8.01 16.90 -0.52
C LEU A 39 -9.09 16.84 0.57
N GLU A 40 -10.34 16.79 0.15
CA GLU A 40 -11.49 16.55 1.02
C GLU A 40 -11.81 15.06 0.99
N TYR A 41 -11.51 14.35 2.07
CA TYR A 41 -11.70 12.90 2.16
C TYR A 41 -13.11 12.56 2.65
N ASP A 42 -13.66 11.47 2.12
CA ASP A 42 -14.90 10.89 2.59
C ASP A 42 -14.64 9.91 3.73
N PHE A 43 -15.51 9.88 4.74
CA PHE A 43 -15.46 8.86 5.80
C PHE A 43 -16.17 7.60 5.34
N ASP A 44 -15.42 6.50 5.29
CA ASP A 44 -15.89 5.19 4.87
C ASP A 44 -15.82 4.21 6.05
N GLU A 45 -16.95 3.58 6.34
CA GLU A 45 -17.05 2.58 7.41
C GLU A 45 -17.92 1.39 6.97
N SER A 46 -17.49 0.20 7.37
CA SER A 46 -18.22 -1.06 7.22
C SER A 46 -17.86 -2.03 8.35
N ASP A 47 -18.35 -3.26 8.28
CA ASP A 47 -17.89 -4.35 9.14
C ASP A 47 -16.41 -4.69 8.90
N LEU A 48 -15.89 -4.41 7.70
CA LEU A 48 -14.51 -4.74 7.30
C LEU A 48 -13.51 -3.61 7.64
N PHE A 49 -13.92 -2.35 7.67
CA PHE A 49 -12.99 -1.22 7.81
C PHE A 49 -13.62 0.04 8.40
N SER A 50 -12.77 0.96 8.85
CA SER A 50 -13.15 2.33 9.23
C SER A 50 -11.96 3.26 8.95
N TYR A 51 -12.09 4.21 8.01
CA TYR A 51 -11.04 5.17 7.63
C TYR A 51 -11.60 6.33 6.78
N LEU A 52 -10.76 7.31 6.47
CA LEU A 52 -11.04 8.32 5.46
C LEU A 52 -10.44 7.90 4.11
N SER A 53 -11.13 8.11 2.98
CA SER A 53 -10.62 7.77 1.65
C SER A 53 -10.87 8.84 0.59
N PHE A 54 -10.07 8.79 -0.48
CA PHE A 54 -10.26 9.60 -1.68
C PHE A 54 -9.74 8.86 -2.92
N GLY A 55 -10.57 8.73 -3.96
CA GLY A 55 -10.19 8.08 -5.21
C GLY A 55 -9.28 8.97 -6.07
N LEU A 56 -8.08 8.47 -6.41
CA LEU A 56 -7.07 9.24 -7.15
C LEU A 56 -6.90 8.82 -8.62
N THR A 57 -7.43 7.65 -9.01
CA THR A 57 -7.22 7.04 -10.33
C THR A 57 -7.49 8.01 -11.47
N ASP A 58 -8.65 8.68 -11.46
CA ASP A 58 -9.11 9.56 -12.54
C ASP A 58 -8.85 11.05 -12.29
N VAL A 59 -8.11 11.39 -11.23
CA VAL A 59 -7.80 12.78 -10.87
C VAL A 59 -6.73 13.33 -11.80
N ASP A 60 -7.07 14.39 -12.55
CA ASP A 60 -6.11 15.16 -13.33
C ASP A 60 -5.54 16.32 -12.49
N HIS A 61 -4.42 16.07 -11.82
CA HIS A 61 -3.68 17.06 -11.05
C HIS A 61 -2.17 16.87 -11.29
N PRO A 62 -1.39 17.92 -11.56
CA PRO A 62 0.02 17.76 -11.97
C PRO A 62 0.85 16.88 -11.03
N VAL A 63 0.70 17.06 -9.71
CA VAL A 63 1.44 16.27 -8.71
C VAL A 63 0.93 14.83 -8.64
N ILE A 64 -0.37 14.62 -8.76
CA ILE A 64 -0.96 13.26 -8.73
C ILE A 64 -0.59 12.50 -10.01
N ASN A 65 -0.46 13.20 -11.14
CA ASN A 65 0.02 12.66 -12.40
C ASN A 65 1.49 12.19 -12.26
N ILE A 66 2.36 12.99 -11.65
CA ILE A 66 3.74 12.59 -11.35
C ILE A 66 3.76 11.35 -10.46
N LEU A 67 2.95 11.32 -9.38
CA LEU A 67 2.87 10.17 -8.49
C LEU A 67 2.39 8.90 -9.22
N ARG A 68 1.39 9.04 -10.09
CA ARG A 68 0.86 7.92 -10.90
C ARG A 68 1.92 7.37 -11.84
N ASP A 69 2.72 8.24 -12.46
CA ASP A 69 3.84 7.81 -13.31
C ASP A 69 4.96 7.15 -12.46
N ASP A 70 5.29 7.72 -11.31
CA ASP A 70 6.30 7.17 -10.39
C ASP A 70 5.89 5.79 -9.84
N LEU A 71 4.62 5.56 -9.57
CA LEU A 71 4.07 4.27 -9.13
C LEU A 71 3.79 3.30 -10.28
N GLY A 72 3.67 3.80 -11.51
CA GLY A 72 2.89 3.10 -12.52
C GLY A 72 3.36 3.23 -13.94
N ASP A 73 4.46 3.91 -14.27
CA ASP A 73 4.94 4.01 -15.65
C ASP A 73 5.27 2.62 -16.25
N SER A 74 5.38 2.55 -17.58
CA SER A 74 5.63 1.28 -18.29
C SER A 74 6.96 0.60 -17.91
N SER A 75 7.98 1.38 -17.56
CA SER A 75 9.29 0.86 -17.12
C SER A 75 9.17 0.21 -15.75
N TRP A 76 8.49 0.87 -14.83
CA TRP A 76 8.27 0.38 -13.48
C TRP A 76 7.34 -0.82 -13.43
N ARG A 77 6.21 -0.80 -14.14
CA ARG A 77 5.32 -1.97 -14.25
C ARG A 77 6.07 -3.19 -14.78
N LYS A 78 6.97 -3.01 -15.74
CA LYS A 78 7.83 -4.10 -16.24
C LYS A 78 8.82 -4.60 -15.18
N LYS A 79 9.42 -3.71 -14.38
CA LYS A 79 10.29 -4.09 -13.25
C LYS A 79 9.49 -4.90 -12.22
N VAL A 80 8.31 -4.43 -11.81
CA VAL A 80 7.42 -5.12 -10.86
C VAL A 80 7.05 -6.51 -11.39
N ALA A 81 6.59 -6.59 -12.64
CA ALA A 81 6.23 -7.87 -13.26
C ALA A 81 7.38 -8.88 -13.22
N ASN A 82 8.59 -8.44 -13.60
CA ASN A 82 9.78 -9.29 -13.60
C ASN A 82 10.19 -9.72 -12.18
N SER A 83 10.14 -8.81 -11.20
CA SER A 83 10.52 -9.10 -9.81
C SER A 83 9.60 -10.13 -9.16
N PHE A 84 8.29 -10.04 -9.39
CA PHE A 84 7.31 -10.99 -8.87
C PHE A 84 7.17 -12.25 -9.74
N GLY A 85 7.77 -12.28 -10.93
CA GLY A 85 7.65 -13.42 -11.86
C GLY A 85 6.26 -13.58 -12.46
N VAL A 86 5.49 -12.49 -12.53
CA VAL A 86 4.15 -12.46 -13.12
C VAL A 86 4.20 -12.06 -14.59
N LYS A 87 3.06 -12.14 -15.29
CA LYS A 87 2.92 -11.67 -16.67
C LYS A 87 2.99 -10.14 -16.74
N ASN A 88 2.66 -9.58 -17.89
CA ASN A 88 2.61 -8.13 -18.08
C ASN A 88 1.56 -7.47 -17.16
N LEU A 89 1.88 -6.26 -16.69
CA LEU A 89 0.98 -5.41 -15.91
C LEU A 89 0.54 -4.21 -16.77
N SER A 90 -0.76 -4.09 -17.02
CA SER A 90 -1.33 -3.17 -18.00
C SER A 90 -1.49 -1.74 -17.47
N LYS A 91 -2.00 -1.60 -16.25
CA LYS A 91 -2.34 -0.33 -15.59
C LYS A 91 -2.24 -0.45 -14.07
N ILE A 92 -2.37 0.69 -13.40
CA ILE A 92 -2.62 0.78 -11.96
C ILE A 92 -3.93 1.52 -11.69
N ASP A 93 -4.54 1.27 -10.54
CA ASP A 93 -5.44 2.21 -9.89
C ASP A 93 -4.76 2.75 -8.62
N LEU A 94 -5.31 3.83 -8.04
CA LEU A 94 -4.79 4.39 -6.81
C LEU A 94 -5.87 5.17 -6.05
N SER A 95 -5.83 5.07 -4.73
CA SER A 95 -6.63 5.85 -3.78
C SER A 95 -5.76 6.29 -2.62
N ALA A 96 -6.06 7.44 -2.03
CA ALA A 96 -5.48 7.86 -0.76
C ALA A 96 -6.37 7.42 0.40
N TYR A 97 -5.74 7.03 1.50
CA TYR A 97 -6.40 6.64 2.73
C TYR A 97 -5.73 7.31 3.92
N VAL A 98 -6.54 7.82 4.85
CA VAL A 98 -6.09 8.34 6.15
C VAL A 98 -6.72 7.50 7.26
N TYR A 99 -5.87 6.84 8.03
CA TYR A 99 -6.26 6.09 9.21
C TYR A 99 -5.98 6.96 10.45
N GLY A 100 -7.03 7.37 11.15
CA GLY A 100 -6.94 8.08 12.43
C GLY A 100 -7.05 7.13 13.62
N LEU A 101 -7.07 7.66 14.85
CA LEU A 101 -7.29 6.86 16.07
C LEU A 101 -8.55 5.97 15.94
N GLY A 102 -8.38 4.66 16.15
CA GLY A 102 -9.45 3.67 16.04
C GLY A 102 -9.75 3.21 14.61
N SER A 103 -9.14 3.80 13.58
CA SER A 103 -9.27 3.32 12.19
C SER A 103 -8.57 1.98 11.99
N PHE A 104 -9.14 1.11 11.16
CA PHE A 104 -8.62 -0.23 10.87
C PHE A 104 -9.07 -0.73 9.47
N LEU A 105 -8.46 -1.83 9.02
CA LEU A 105 -8.95 -2.65 7.91
C LEU A 105 -8.72 -4.12 8.28
N LEU A 106 -9.78 -4.88 8.48
CA LEU A 106 -9.76 -6.26 8.97
C LEU A 106 -9.24 -7.25 7.90
N PRO A 107 -8.96 -8.52 8.29
CA PRO A 107 -8.36 -9.50 7.39
C PRO A 107 -9.14 -9.74 6.09
N HIS A 108 -8.45 -9.61 4.96
CA HIS A 108 -8.95 -9.88 3.60
C HIS A 108 -7.76 -10.27 2.69
N ASP A 109 -8.04 -10.70 1.46
CA ASP A 109 -7.04 -11.25 0.54
C ASP A 109 -6.84 -10.45 -0.77
N ASP A 110 -7.60 -9.36 -0.94
CA ASP A 110 -7.63 -8.51 -2.13
C ASP A 110 -8.09 -9.20 -3.44
N GLN A 111 -8.71 -10.38 -3.36
CA GLN A 111 -9.17 -11.12 -4.55
C GLN A 111 -10.34 -10.46 -5.27
N VAL A 112 -9.99 -9.53 -6.16
CA VAL A 112 -10.89 -8.94 -7.16
C VAL A 112 -10.32 -9.19 -8.55
N GLU A 113 -11.18 -9.49 -9.50
CA GLU A 113 -10.80 -9.78 -10.89
C GLU A 113 -9.89 -8.68 -11.46
N GLY A 114 -8.78 -9.12 -12.07
CA GLY A 114 -7.81 -8.24 -12.72
C GLY A 114 -6.67 -7.77 -11.81
N ARG A 115 -6.81 -7.77 -10.48
CA ARG A 115 -5.74 -7.40 -9.54
C ARG A 115 -4.65 -8.48 -9.50
N VAL A 116 -3.39 -8.05 -9.65
CA VAL A 116 -2.23 -8.96 -9.67
C VAL A 116 -1.26 -8.66 -8.54
N ILE A 117 -0.88 -7.39 -8.36
CA ILE A 117 0.02 -6.94 -7.29
C ILE A 117 -0.68 -5.81 -6.53
N ALA A 118 -0.86 -5.96 -5.22
CA ALA A 118 -1.29 -4.88 -4.36
C ALA A 118 -0.09 -4.05 -3.92
N TYR A 119 -0.29 -2.75 -3.69
CA TYR A 119 0.75 -1.87 -3.19
C TYR A 119 0.21 -0.78 -2.26
N SER A 120 1.04 -0.34 -1.32
CA SER A 120 0.79 0.81 -0.46
C SER A 120 2.07 1.65 -0.27
N LEU A 121 2.00 2.92 -0.65
CA LEU A 121 3.02 3.93 -0.37
C LEU A 121 2.69 4.65 0.94
N HIS A 122 3.61 4.63 1.89
CA HIS A 122 3.43 5.18 3.23
C HIS A 122 4.03 6.59 3.33
N LEU A 123 3.18 7.57 3.68
CA LEU A 123 3.49 9.01 3.61
C LEU A 123 3.32 9.72 4.96
N THR A 124 3.38 8.96 6.06
CA THR A 124 3.28 9.50 7.41
C THR A 124 4.67 9.92 7.89
N ASP A 125 4.93 11.22 7.97
CA ASP A 125 6.23 11.78 8.41
C ASP A 125 6.36 11.83 9.94
N ILE A 126 6.00 10.71 10.58
CA ILE A 126 6.18 10.44 12.01
C ILE A 126 6.67 9.01 12.11
N GLU A 127 7.63 8.75 13.00
CA GLU A 127 8.11 7.40 13.28
C GLU A 127 6.97 6.55 13.87
N MET A 128 6.41 5.65 13.04
CA MET A 128 5.44 4.66 13.50
C MET A 128 6.15 3.54 14.24
N THR A 129 5.54 3.10 15.35
CA THR A 129 6.06 1.99 16.17
C THR A 129 4.95 0.96 16.42
N ASP A 130 5.30 -0.16 17.06
CA ASP A 130 4.30 -1.16 17.49
C ASP A 130 3.20 -0.55 18.40
N LYS A 131 3.51 0.52 19.14
CA LYS A 131 2.55 1.21 20.01
C LYS A 131 1.54 2.04 19.24
N SER A 132 1.92 2.54 18.09
CA SER A 132 1.08 3.38 17.23
C SER A 132 -0.05 2.58 16.58
N GLY A 133 0.11 1.25 16.48
CA GLY A 133 -0.80 0.41 15.71
C GLY A 133 -0.61 0.59 14.20
N GLY A 134 -1.64 0.37 13.39
CA GLY A 134 -1.60 0.68 11.94
C GLY A 134 -0.64 -0.18 11.09
N ALA A 135 -0.05 -1.22 11.67
CA ALA A 135 0.89 -2.09 10.97
C ALA A 135 0.17 -2.99 9.96
N LEU A 136 0.87 -3.33 8.88
CA LEU A 136 0.42 -4.38 7.96
C LEU A 136 0.69 -5.73 8.62
N HIS A 137 -0.38 -6.42 8.95
CA HIS A 137 -0.36 -7.76 9.53
C HIS A 137 -0.59 -8.78 8.43
N ILE A 138 0.28 -9.77 8.34
CA ILE A 138 0.27 -10.81 7.31
C ILE A 138 -0.05 -12.14 7.95
N TYR A 139 -1.03 -12.84 7.40
CA TYR A 139 -1.52 -14.11 7.90
C TYR A 139 -1.14 -15.27 6.99
N GLU A 140 -1.02 -16.45 7.59
CA GLU A 140 -0.89 -17.73 6.90
C GLU A 140 -1.90 -18.70 7.52
N ALA A 141 -2.61 -19.45 6.68
CA ALA A 141 -3.45 -20.54 7.15
C ALA A 141 -2.55 -21.72 7.54
N ASP A 142 -2.73 -22.26 8.74
CA ASP A 142 -2.08 -23.50 9.14
C ASP A 142 -2.73 -24.74 8.48
N GLU A 143 -2.15 -25.92 8.71
CA GLU A 143 -2.64 -27.19 8.15
C GLU A 143 -4.08 -27.53 8.59
N SER A 144 -4.59 -26.90 9.64
CA SER A 144 -5.98 -27.05 10.13
C SER A 144 -6.94 -26.01 9.54
N GLY A 145 -6.45 -25.14 8.65
CA GLY A 145 -7.21 -24.03 8.06
C GLY A 145 -7.37 -22.84 8.99
N LYS A 146 -6.66 -22.80 10.12
CA LYS A 146 -6.72 -21.67 11.05
C LYS A 146 -5.72 -20.60 10.63
N SER A 147 -6.22 -19.38 10.43
CA SER A 147 -5.40 -18.22 10.13
C SER A 147 -4.54 -17.83 11.33
N LYS A 148 -3.24 -17.65 11.11
CA LYS A 148 -2.26 -17.23 12.11
C LYS A 148 -1.49 -16.01 11.62
N LEU A 149 -1.35 -15.00 12.47
CA LEU A 149 -0.44 -13.88 12.24
C LEU A 149 1.00 -14.39 12.21
N VAL A 150 1.68 -14.27 11.08
CA VAL A 150 3.06 -14.76 10.90
C VAL A 150 4.07 -13.65 10.68
N LYS A 151 3.61 -12.46 10.28
CA LYS A 151 4.48 -11.31 10.08
C LYS A 151 3.75 -10.00 10.33
N THR A 152 4.46 -9.06 10.96
CA THR A 152 4.02 -7.67 11.15
C THR A 152 5.03 -6.78 10.43
N ILE A 153 4.54 -5.84 9.63
CA ILE A 153 5.34 -4.81 8.97
C ILE A 153 4.85 -3.46 9.49
N VAL A 154 5.65 -2.83 10.33
CA VAL A 154 5.43 -1.43 10.73
C VAL A 154 5.79 -0.55 9.53
N PRO A 155 4.87 0.27 9.02
CA PRO A 155 5.13 1.09 7.85
C PRO A 155 6.15 2.18 8.16
N GLU A 156 7.14 2.32 7.28
CA GLU A 156 8.15 3.38 7.38
C GLU A 156 7.80 4.52 6.42
N TYR A 157 8.16 5.75 6.78
CA TYR A 157 7.97 6.91 5.90
C TYR A 157 8.69 6.71 4.57
N ASN A 158 8.05 7.12 3.47
CA ASN A 158 8.56 6.98 2.10
C ASN A 158 8.91 5.52 1.71
N SER A 159 8.15 4.56 2.22
CA SER A 159 8.27 3.15 1.83
C SER A 159 7.07 2.68 1.00
N LEU A 160 7.36 1.92 -0.06
CA LEU A 160 6.38 1.24 -0.89
C LEU A 160 6.38 -0.24 -0.53
N ILE A 161 5.27 -0.72 0.03
CA ILE A 161 5.04 -2.15 0.25
C ILE A 161 4.30 -2.71 -0.95
N MET A 162 4.71 -3.88 -1.46
CA MET A 162 4.04 -4.59 -2.54
C MET A 162 3.91 -6.07 -2.23
N PHE A 163 2.82 -6.71 -2.66
CA PHE A 163 2.64 -8.15 -2.57
C PHE A 163 1.76 -8.71 -3.68
N GLU A 164 1.94 -10.00 -3.99
CA GLU A 164 1.13 -10.72 -4.97
C GLU A 164 -0.26 -11.02 -4.43
N VAL A 165 -1.29 -10.69 -5.21
CA VAL A 165 -2.70 -10.98 -4.90
C VAL A 165 -2.99 -12.44 -5.22
N SER A 166 -3.50 -13.19 -4.24
CA SER A 166 -3.79 -14.62 -4.35
C SER A 166 -4.82 -15.05 -3.30
N ASP A 167 -5.22 -16.32 -3.29
CA ASP A 167 -6.12 -16.90 -2.27
C ASP A 167 -5.44 -17.05 -0.90
N LYS A 168 -4.15 -16.70 -0.83
CA LYS A 168 -3.29 -16.81 0.34
C LYS A 168 -2.80 -15.45 0.83
N SER A 169 -3.05 -14.36 0.12
CA SER A 169 -2.55 -13.02 0.47
C SER A 169 -3.35 -12.35 1.59
N TRP A 170 -3.68 -13.11 2.64
CA TRP A 170 -4.46 -12.65 3.78
C TRP A 170 -3.66 -11.64 4.59
N HIS A 171 -4.21 -10.44 4.73
CA HIS A 171 -3.60 -9.34 5.46
C HIS A 171 -4.64 -8.41 6.08
N GLN A 172 -4.21 -7.60 7.04
CA GLN A 172 -5.02 -6.55 7.64
C GLN A 172 -4.16 -5.31 7.91
N VAL A 173 -4.79 -4.15 8.09
CA VAL A 173 -4.19 -2.98 8.73
C VAL A 173 -4.66 -2.98 10.18
N GLY A 174 -3.72 -3.18 11.11
CA GLY A 174 -4.03 -3.11 12.54
C GLY A 174 -4.65 -1.77 12.93
N GLU A 175 -5.49 -1.78 13.96
CA GLU A 175 -6.10 -0.57 14.50
C GLU A 175 -5.02 0.47 14.87
N ILE A 176 -5.26 1.75 14.60
CA ILE A 176 -4.42 2.85 15.07
C ILE A 176 -4.75 3.13 16.53
N LEU A 177 -3.73 3.17 17.39
CA LEU A 177 -3.89 3.24 18.85
C LEU A 177 -3.42 4.57 19.46
N GLU A 178 -2.82 5.44 18.64
CA GLU A 178 -2.35 6.77 19.03
C GLU A 178 -3.07 7.85 18.21
N ASP A 179 -3.08 9.09 18.70
CA ASP A 179 -3.68 10.23 17.99
C ASP A 179 -2.76 10.70 16.85
N ILE A 180 -2.70 9.88 15.79
CA ILE A 180 -1.92 10.09 14.58
C ILE A 180 -2.82 9.95 13.35
N GLN A 181 -2.41 10.59 12.25
CA GLN A 181 -3.04 10.42 10.94
C GLN A 181 -2.10 9.66 10.02
N ARG A 182 -2.33 8.37 9.87
CA ARG A 182 -1.54 7.51 8.97
C ARG A 182 -2.03 7.67 7.53
N LEU A 183 -1.33 8.49 6.74
CA LEU A 183 -1.58 8.72 5.33
C LEU A 183 -0.89 7.64 4.46
N THR A 184 -1.65 7.07 3.53
CA THR A 184 -1.16 6.11 2.54
C THR A 184 -1.78 6.34 1.17
N VAL A 185 -1.03 6.04 0.11
CA VAL A 185 -1.57 5.87 -1.25
C VAL A 185 -1.50 4.40 -1.61
N THR A 186 -2.66 3.78 -1.83
CA THR A 186 -2.80 2.33 -2.01
C THR A 186 -3.49 2.05 -3.33
N GLY A 187 -3.15 0.94 -3.98
CA GLY A 187 -3.78 0.51 -5.21
C GLY A 187 -3.28 -0.86 -5.67
N TRP A 188 -3.65 -1.21 -6.89
CA TRP A 188 -3.31 -2.49 -7.50
C TRP A 188 -2.74 -2.30 -8.91
N TYR A 189 -1.74 -3.10 -9.25
CA TYR A 189 -1.35 -3.35 -10.63
C TYR A 189 -2.26 -4.42 -11.22
N HIS A 190 -2.76 -4.15 -12.43
CA HIS A 190 -3.70 -5.01 -13.14
C HIS A 190 -3.04 -5.77 -14.28
N SER A 191 -3.58 -6.94 -14.64
CA SER A 191 -3.15 -7.72 -15.83
C SER A 191 -3.47 -7.02 -17.15
#